data_AF-A0A2U1IVI7-F1
#
_entry.id   AF-A0A2U1IVI7-F1
#
_cell.length_a   1.000
_cell.length_b   1.000
_cell.length_c   1.000
_cell.angle_alpha   90.00
_cell.angle_beta   90.00
_cell.angle_gamma   90.00
#
_symmetry.space_group_name_H-M   'P 1'
#
loop_
_entity.id
_entity.type
_entity.pdbx_description
1 polymer ?
#
loop_
_entity_poly.entity_id
_entity_poly.type
_entity_poly.pdbx_seq_one_letter_code
_entity_poly.pdbx_strand_id
1 'polypeptide(L)'
;MNTILALKKKKPISELDLKSYPVLTMKEYMESINPKIPKKIYKSNSSVLSINPRFDESENKITERPECLICFEEFKDEDLIRVIPCHHLFHRECIDTWLLEQSGFCPTCRLDLRKTSKLENVK
;
A
#
# COMPACT_ATOMS: atom_id res chain seq x y z
N MET A 1 18.78 26.73 28.06
CA MET A 1 18.00 25.56 28.52
C MET A 1 17.19 25.08 27.32
N ASN A 2 17.77 24.18 26.52
CA ASN A 2 17.17 23.76 25.25
C ASN A 2 16.17 22.65 25.53
N THR A 3 14.89 23.01 25.55
CA THR A 3 13.78 22.07 25.68
C THR A 3 13.68 21.30 24.36
N ILE A 4 14.30 20.12 24.30
CA ILE A 4 14.07 19.16 23.22
C ILE A 4 12.58 18.79 23.31
N LEU A 5 11.79 19.30 22.37
CA LEU A 5 10.42 18.87 22.12
C LEU A 5 10.43 17.35 21.96
N ALA A 6 10.01 16.64 23.01
CA ALA A 6 9.71 15.22 22.94
C ALA A 6 8.55 15.05 21.96
N LEU A 7 8.88 14.87 20.68
CA LEU A 7 7.94 14.45 19.66
C LEU A 7 7.34 13.14 20.19
N LYS A 8 6.06 13.19 20.59
CA LYS A 8 5.30 12.01 21.02
C LYS A 8 5.31 11.04 19.85
N LYS A 9 6.27 10.09 19.83
CA LYS A 9 6.41 9.08 18.78
C LYS A 9 5.06 8.38 18.65
N LYS A 10 4.41 8.52 17.49
CA LYS A 10 3.11 7.89 17.23
C LYS A 10 3.34 6.38 17.35
N LYS A 11 2.64 5.72 18.29
CA LYS A 11 2.90 4.31 18.61
C LYS A 11 2.87 3.46 17.32
N PRO A 12 3.96 2.73 17.00
CA PRO A 12 4.01 1.85 15.84
C PRO A 12 3.04 0.67 16.01
N ILE A 13 2.79 -0.07 14.93
CA ILE A 13 2.05 -1.33 14.99
C ILE A 13 2.88 -2.39 15.71
N SER A 14 2.24 -3.34 16.40
CA SER A 14 2.97 -4.49 16.92
C SER A 14 3.42 -5.41 15.77
N GLU A 15 4.55 -6.08 15.93
CA GLU A 15 5.06 -7.01 14.91
C GLU A 15 4.08 -8.16 14.66
N LEU A 16 3.35 -8.60 15.69
CA LEU A 16 2.33 -9.64 15.59
C LEU A 16 1.14 -9.20 14.73
N ASP A 17 0.63 -7.99 14.96
CA ASP A 17 -0.49 -7.44 14.18
C ASP A 17 -0.07 -7.20 12.72
N LEU A 18 1.16 -6.72 12.49
CA LEU A 18 1.69 -6.55 11.13
C LEU A 18 1.77 -7.89 10.39
N LYS A 19 2.28 -8.93 11.04
CA LYS A 19 2.41 -10.28 10.49
C LYS A 19 1.07 -10.96 10.21
N SER A 20 -0.04 -10.47 10.78
CA SER A 20 -1.38 -10.97 10.47
C SER A 20 -1.84 -10.63 9.03
N TYR A 21 -1.27 -9.59 8.43
CA TYR A 21 -1.60 -9.22 7.05
C TYR A 21 -0.88 -10.12 6.05
N PRO A 22 -1.59 -10.64 5.03
CA PRO A 22 -1.01 -11.55 4.07
C PRO A 22 0.05 -10.86 3.21
N VAL A 23 1.00 -11.66 2.74
CA VAL A 23 2.03 -11.25 1.78
C VAL A 23 1.84 -12.06 0.53
N LEU A 24 1.83 -11.39 -0.62
CA LEU A 24 1.71 -12.00 -1.95
C LEU A 24 2.79 -11.42 -2.86
N THR A 25 3.18 -12.17 -3.87
CA THR A 25 3.91 -11.60 -5.00
C THR A 25 2.99 -10.70 -5.83
N MET A 26 3.54 -9.75 -6.56
CA MET A 26 2.77 -8.92 -7.49
C MET A 26 2.04 -9.74 -8.55
N LYS A 27 2.66 -10.84 -9.00
CA LYS A 27 2.04 -11.79 -9.92
C LYS A 27 0.82 -12.45 -9.30
N GLU A 28 0.96 -13.04 -8.11
CA GLU A 28 -0.16 -13.67 -7.40
C GLU A 28 -1.26 -12.64 -7.09
N TYR A 29 -0.88 -11.42 -6.71
CA TYR A 29 -1.81 -10.32 -6.52
C TYR A 29 -2.59 -10.06 -7.81
N MET A 30 -1.92 -9.83 -8.95
CA MET A 30 -2.54 -9.57 -10.26
C MET A 30 -3.37 -10.76 -10.80
N GLU A 31 -2.99 -11.99 -10.51
CA GLU A 31 -3.71 -13.20 -10.93
C GLU A 31 -4.95 -13.46 -10.06
N SER A 32 -4.90 -13.10 -8.77
CA SER A 32 -6.05 -13.17 -7.86
C SER A 32 -7.17 -12.18 -8.23
N ILE A 33 -6.86 -11.18 -9.06
CA ILE A 33 -7.79 -10.20 -9.65
C ILE A 33 -8.08 -10.54 -11.13
N ASN A 34 -8.83 -11.61 -11.47
CA ASN A 34 -9.49 -11.73 -12.80
C ASN A 34 -10.61 -12.81 -12.85
N PRO A 35 -11.73 -12.65 -13.62
CA PRO A 35 -11.95 -11.76 -14.76
C PRO A 35 -13.37 -11.10 -14.79
N LYS A 36 -13.65 -10.12 -13.93
CA LYS A 36 -14.88 -9.28 -14.07
C LYS A 36 -14.64 -7.79 -13.89
N ILE A 37 -13.39 -7.35 -13.88
CA ILE A 37 -13.09 -5.93 -13.98
C ILE A 37 -13.08 -5.62 -15.48
N PRO A 38 -14.10 -4.94 -16.02
CA PRO A 38 -14.07 -4.55 -17.41
C PRO A 38 -12.80 -3.72 -17.62
N LYS A 39 -12.08 -4.01 -18.71
CA LYS A 39 -10.87 -3.33 -19.21
C LYS A 39 -11.07 -1.82 -19.48
N LYS A 40 -12.14 -1.23 -18.95
CA LYS A 40 -12.62 0.15 -19.12
C LYS A 40 -12.28 1.04 -17.92
N ILE A 41 -11.77 0.50 -16.80
CA ILE A 41 -11.38 1.28 -15.60
C ILE A 41 -9.95 1.87 -15.71
N TYR A 42 -9.18 1.49 -16.75
CA TYR A 42 -7.92 2.15 -17.11
C TYR A 42 -8.08 3.45 -17.92
N LYS A 43 -9.26 4.08 -17.89
CA LYS A 43 -9.47 5.40 -18.47
C LYS A 43 -10.01 6.37 -17.43
N SER A 44 -9.12 7.27 -17.01
CA SER A 44 -9.37 8.66 -16.65
C SER A 44 -10.74 8.98 -16.04
N ASN A 45 -10.79 9.01 -14.70
CA ASN A 45 -11.19 10.15 -13.87
C ASN A 45 -11.87 9.72 -12.56
N SER A 46 -11.33 10.23 -11.45
CA SER A 46 -11.95 10.38 -10.13
C SER A 46 -12.00 9.16 -9.19
N SER A 47 -11.12 9.23 -8.17
CA SER A 47 -11.31 8.76 -6.77
C SER A 47 -11.02 7.33 -6.33
N VAL A 48 -10.51 6.40 -7.16
CA VAL A 48 -10.15 5.06 -6.66
C VAL A 48 -8.84 4.52 -7.23
N LEU A 49 -8.00 4.05 -6.29
CA LEU A 49 -6.74 3.31 -6.41
C LEU A 49 -5.58 4.12 -7.01
N SER A 50 -4.59 4.40 -6.15
CA SER A 50 -3.35 5.11 -6.48
C SER A 50 -2.51 4.34 -7.50
N ILE A 51 -2.85 4.46 -8.78
CA ILE A 51 -1.93 4.25 -9.88
C ILE A 51 -1.40 5.63 -10.23
N ASN A 52 -0.10 5.85 -10.12
CA ASN A 52 0.56 7.05 -10.61
C ASN A 52 1.10 6.73 -12.01
N PRO A 53 0.34 6.94 -13.09
CA PRO A 53 0.82 6.60 -14.42
C PRO A 53 2.02 7.48 -14.77
N ARG A 54 3.16 6.87 -15.06
CA ARG A 54 4.27 7.55 -15.75
C ARG A 54 3.83 7.84 -17.18
N PHE A 55 3.80 9.12 -17.54
CA PHE A 55 3.58 9.56 -18.91
C PHE A 55 4.94 9.60 -19.61
N ASP A 56 5.23 8.60 -20.42
CA ASP A 56 6.36 8.65 -21.35
C ASP A 56 5.88 9.24 -22.68
N GLU A 57 6.46 10.37 -23.09
CA GLU A 57 6.05 11.11 -24.29
C GLU A 57 6.56 10.45 -25.60
N SER A 58 7.44 9.44 -25.50
CA SER A 58 8.16 8.88 -26.64
C SER A 58 7.54 7.61 -27.23
N GLU A 59 6.69 6.90 -26.49
CA GLU A 59 5.90 5.78 -27.00
C GLU A 59 4.44 5.95 -26.59
N ASN A 60 3.52 5.90 -27.56
CA ASN A 60 2.06 5.99 -27.35
C ASN A 60 1.51 4.71 -26.69
N LYS A 61 2.10 4.30 -25.56
CA LYS A 61 1.88 3.05 -24.86
C LYS A 61 1.96 3.31 -23.36
N ILE A 62 0.83 3.20 -22.67
CA ILE A 62 0.81 3.26 -21.20
C ILE A 62 1.40 1.94 -20.70
N THR A 63 2.61 1.95 -20.14
CA THR A 63 3.17 0.79 -19.44
C THR A 63 2.68 0.82 -17.99
N GLU A 64 1.50 0.26 -17.77
CA GLU A 64 0.65 0.43 -16.57
C GLU A 64 1.03 -0.44 -15.35
N ARG A 65 2.32 -0.64 -15.07
CA ARG A 65 2.67 -1.30 -13.80
C ARG A 65 2.57 -0.28 -12.66
N PRO A 66 1.91 -0.61 -11.53
CA PRO A 66 1.86 0.28 -10.39
C PRO A 66 3.26 0.49 -9.80
N GLU A 67 3.41 1.55 -9.02
CA GLU A 67 4.65 1.88 -8.30
C GLU A 67 4.41 1.88 -6.80
N CYS A 68 5.44 1.52 -6.04
CA CYS A 68 5.41 1.66 -4.60
C CYS A 68 5.57 3.14 -4.22
N LEU A 69 4.59 3.72 -3.53
CA LEU A 69 4.61 5.15 -3.16
C LEU A 69 5.60 5.51 -2.04
N ILE A 70 6.36 4.53 -1.53
CA ILE A 70 7.40 4.75 -0.52
C ILE A 70 8.79 4.85 -1.18
N CYS A 71 9.13 3.91 -2.05
CA CYS A 71 10.43 3.90 -2.75
C CYS A 71 10.38 4.45 -4.18
N PHE A 72 9.19 4.67 -4.74
CA PHE A 72 8.94 5.14 -6.11
C PHE A 72 9.48 4.20 -7.21
N GLU A 73 9.67 2.92 -6.88
CA GLU A 73 10.03 1.88 -7.83
C GLU A 73 8.79 1.16 -8.38
N GLU A 74 8.87 0.79 -9.66
CA GLU A 74 7.86 -0.03 -10.32
C GLU A 74 7.86 -1.45 -9.77
N PHE A 75 6.66 -1.99 -9.60
CA PHE A 75 6.49 -3.36 -9.13
C PHE A 75 6.86 -4.37 -10.21
N LYS A 76 7.65 -5.39 -9.85
CA LYS A 76 7.96 -6.57 -10.67
C LYS A 76 7.11 -7.75 -10.23
N ASP A 77 6.91 -8.72 -11.12
CA ASP A 77 6.04 -9.89 -10.88
C ASP A 77 6.41 -10.65 -9.59
N GLU A 78 7.69 -10.75 -9.27
CA GLU A 78 8.23 -11.44 -8.10
C GLU A 78 8.30 -10.56 -6.83
N ASP A 79 7.99 -9.26 -6.93
CA ASP A 79 8.04 -8.36 -5.78
C ASP A 79 6.98 -8.74 -4.75
N LEU A 80 7.39 -8.73 -3.48
CA LEU A 80 6.48 -9.03 -2.37
C LEU A 80 5.72 -7.77 -1.96
N ILE A 81 4.40 -7.89 -1.88
CA ILE A 81 3.47 -6.89 -1.35
C ILE A 81 2.92 -7.38 -0.02
N ARG A 82 2.80 -6.49 0.97
CA ARG A 82 1.91 -6.75 2.11
C ARG A 82 0.51 -6.19 1.83
N VAL A 83 -0.49 -7.06 1.89
CA VAL A 83 -1.89 -6.68 1.67
C VAL A 83 -2.48 -6.13 2.95
N ILE A 84 -2.54 -4.80 3.05
CA ILE A 84 -3.18 -4.09 4.16
C ILE A 84 -4.69 -3.88 3.90
N PRO A 85 -5.54 -3.69 4.94
CA PRO A 85 -6.99 -3.65 4.80
C PRO A 85 -7.56 -2.53 3.92
N CYS A 86 -6.78 -1.47 3.66
CA CYS A 86 -7.19 -0.40 2.74
C CYS A 86 -6.74 -0.63 1.28
N HIS A 87 -6.12 -1.77 0.97
CA HIS A 87 -5.71 -2.20 -0.38
C HIS A 87 -4.79 -1.24 -1.16
N HIS A 88 -4.11 -0.31 -0.47
CA HIS A 88 -3.03 0.47 -1.09
C HIS A 88 -1.77 -0.39 -1.23
N LEU A 89 -1.09 -0.25 -2.36
CA LEU A 89 0.04 -1.10 -2.75
C LEU A 89 1.38 -0.52 -2.29
N PHE A 90 2.17 -1.38 -1.64
CA PHE A 90 3.52 -1.09 -1.18
C PHE A 90 4.31 -2.39 -1.16
N HIS A 91 5.62 -2.32 -1.44
CA HIS A 91 6.50 -3.45 -1.14
C HIS A 91 6.40 -3.80 0.35
N ARG A 92 6.44 -5.09 0.65
CA ARG A 92 6.43 -5.62 2.01
C ARG A 92 7.46 -4.90 2.89
N GLU A 93 8.70 -4.81 2.42
CA GLU A 93 9.78 -4.20 3.20
C GLU A 93 9.51 -2.72 3.46
N CYS A 94 9.09 -1.97 2.44
CA CYS A 94 8.78 -0.55 2.56
C CYS A 94 7.67 -0.28 3.57
N ILE A 95 6.56 -1.02 3.49
CA ILE A 95 5.43 -0.81 4.41
C ILE A 95 5.71 -1.38 5.80
N ASP A 96 6.52 -2.44 5.93
CA ASP A 96 6.92 -2.99 7.21
C ASP A 96 7.76 -1.98 7.99
N THR A 97 8.82 -1.45 7.38
CA THR A 97 9.65 -0.39 7.97
C THR A 97 8.80 0.83 8.32
N TRP A 98 7.90 1.26 7.43
CA TRP A 98 7.01 2.38 7.72
C TRP A 98 6.13 2.13 8.95
N LEU A 99 5.47 0.97 9.05
CA LEU A 99 4.51 0.69 10.11
C LEU A 99 5.17 0.39 11.46
N LEU A 100 6.38 -0.20 11.45
CA LEU A 100 7.16 -0.54 12.64
C LEU A 100 7.94 0.64 13.19
N GLU A 101 8.46 1.53 12.33
CA GLU A 101 9.41 2.55 12.75
C GLU A 101 8.83 3.97 12.68
N GLN A 102 8.00 4.25 11.67
CA GLN A 102 7.55 5.61 11.38
C GLN A 102 6.14 5.91 11.91
N SER A 103 5.15 5.08 11.58
CA SER A 103 3.74 5.35 11.88
C SER A 103 2.85 4.14 11.63
N GLY A 104 2.02 3.73 12.60
CA GLY A 104 1.01 2.67 12.41
C GLY A 104 -0.22 3.04 11.55
N PHE A 105 -0.08 3.99 10.63
CA PHE A 105 -1.13 4.45 9.73
C PHE A 105 -0.70 4.26 8.27
N CYS A 106 -1.65 3.96 7.39
CA CYS A 106 -1.40 3.87 5.94
C CYS A 106 -0.80 5.19 5.40
N PRO A 107 0.32 5.16 4.65
CA PRO A 107 0.93 6.35 4.06
C PRO A 107 0.00 7.16 3.17
N THR A 108 -0.92 6.49 2.46
CA THR A 108 -1.81 7.12 1.48
C THR A 108 -3.08 7.66 2.12
N CYS A 109 -3.89 6.80 2.74
CA CYS A 109 -5.23 7.18 3.23
C CYS A 109 -5.29 7.46 4.73
N ARG A 110 -4.18 7.30 5.46
CA ARG A 110 -4.09 7.49 6.92
C ARG A 110 -5.05 6.61 7.74
N LEU A 111 -5.49 5.46 7.21
CA LEU A 111 -6.20 4.45 7.98
C LEU A 111 -5.31 3.94 9.13
N ASP A 112 -5.86 3.83 10.34
CA ASP A 112 -5.15 3.28 11.52
C ASP A 112 -5.08 1.76 11.44
N LEU A 113 -3.89 1.22 11.18
CA LEU A 113 -3.69 -0.22 10.97
C LEU A 113 -3.44 -1.00 12.26
N ARG A 114 -3.47 -0.34 13.43
CA ARG A 114 -3.23 -0.95 14.74
C ARG A 114 -4.51 -1.52 15.39
N LYS A 115 -5.68 -1.19 14.84
CA LYS A 115 -7.00 -1.51 15.42
C LYS A 115 -7.74 -2.63 14.71
N THR A 116 -7.15 -3.18 13.66
CA THR A 116 -7.79 -4.09 12.71
C THR A 116 -7.92 -5.53 13.22
N SER A 117 -7.33 -5.86 14.37
CA SER A 117 -7.57 -7.12 15.10
C SER A 117 -8.97 -7.22 15.73
N LYS A 118 -9.83 -6.19 15.55
CA LYS A 118 -11.25 -6.20 15.95
C LYS A 118 -12.16 -5.73 14.82
N LEU A 119 -12.28 -6.51 13.76
CA LEU A 119 -13.55 -6.53 13.01
C LEU A 119 -14.48 -7.55 13.69
N GLU A 120 -14.86 -7.27 14.93
CA GLU A 120 -16.00 -7.95 15.54
C GLU A 120 -17.27 -7.33 14.95
N ASN A 121 -17.95 -8.11 14.12
CA ASN A 121 -19.40 -8.10 13.87
C ASN A 121 -20.12 -6.77 14.13
N VAL A 122 -20.27 -5.96 13.07
CA VAL A 122 -21.36 -4.99 13.02
C VAL A 122 -22.65 -5.80 12.85
N LYS A 123 -23.41 -5.88 13.95
CA LYS A 123 -24.80 -6.37 13.98
C LYS A 123 -25.71 -5.54 13.09
#